data_AF-A0A8B9E5D0-F1
#
_entry.id   AF-A0A8B9E5D0-F1
#
_cell.length_a   1.000
_cell.length_b   1.000
_cell.length_c   1.000
_cell.angle_alpha   90.00
_cell.angle_beta   90.00
_cell.angle_gamma   90.00
#
_symmetry.space_group_name_H-M   'P 1'
#
loop_
_entity.id
_entity.type
_entity.pdbx_description
1 polymer ?
#
loop_
_entity_poly.entity_id
_entity_poly.type
_entity_poly.pdbx_seq_one_letter_code
_entity_poly.pdbx_strand_id
1 'polypeptide(L)'
;WNQDNTNFILLSAKGTARRKKKVVHRTATGDDKKLQFSLKKLGVNNISGIEEVNMFTNQGTVIHFNNPKVQASLAANTFTITGHAETKQLTEMLPSILNQLGADSLSSLRRLAEALPKQCKLKLVC
;
A
#
# COMPACT_ATOMS: atom_id res chain seq x y z
N TRP A 1 24.22 33.03 26.64
CA TRP A 1 24.81 33.27 25.31
C TRP A 1 23.78 32.90 24.26
N ASN A 2 22.94 33.76 23.71
CA ASN A 2 22.84 35.23 23.71
C ASN A 2 21.37 35.66 23.64
N GLN A 3 21.07 36.80 24.25
CA GLN A 3 19.86 37.60 24.02
C GLN A 3 20.04 38.43 22.77
N ASP A 4 18.99 38.56 21.95
CA ASP A 4 18.77 39.73 21.11
C ASP A 4 17.36 40.27 21.34
N ASN A 5 17.34 41.44 21.98
CA ASN A 5 16.19 42.33 22.15
C ASN A 5 15.88 42.98 20.80
N THR A 6 14.64 42.85 20.31
CA THR A 6 14.11 43.77 19.28
C THR A 6 12.88 44.47 19.82
N ASN A 7 13.05 45.77 20.03
CA ASN A 7 12.09 46.75 20.49
C ASN A 7 10.75 46.66 19.74
N PHE A 8 9.64 46.62 20.47
CA PHE A 8 8.32 46.85 19.92
C PHE A 8 8.20 48.33 19.53
N ILE A 9 8.44 48.63 18.25
CA ILE A 9 8.23 49.95 17.68
C ILE A 9 6.74 50.29 17.77
N LEU A 10 6.43 51.41 18.43
CA LEU A 10 5.11 52.02 18.51
C LEU A 10 4.58 52.37 17.11
N LEU A 11 3.58 51.62 16.65
CA LEU A 11 2.73 52.03 15.52
C LEU A 11 1.28 52.10 16.03
N SER A 12 0.79 53.33 16.11
CA SER A 12 -0.61 53.67 16.23
C SER A 12 -1.40 53.03 15.09
N ALA A 13 -2.06 51.89 15.34
CA ALA A 13 -3.16 51.37 14.52
C ALA A 13 -3.93 50.28 15.28
N LYS A 14 -5.23 50.53 15.52
CA LYS A 14 -6.20 49.55 16.04
C LYS A 14 -6.47 48.49 14.97
N GLY A 15 -5.64 47.46 14.92
CA GLY A 15 -5.77 46.33 13.99
C GLY A 15 -5.14 45.08 14.60
N THR A 16 -5.97 44.07 14.84
CA THR A 16 -5.67 42.78 15.48
C THR A 16 -4.27 42.22 15.19
N ALA A 17 -3.62 41.65 16.22
CA ALA A 17 -2.41 40.85 16.05
C ALA A 17 -2.67 39.69 15.06
N ARG A 18 -2.23 39.85 13.81
CA ARG A 18 -2.36 38.83 12.78
C ARG A 18 -1.39 37.70 13.10
N ARG A 19 -1.88 36.65 13.76
CA ARG A 19 -1.13 35.41 14.02
C ARG A 19 -0.65 34.84 12.67
N LYS A 20 0.66 34.90 12.39
CA LYS A 20 1.23 34.14 11.26
C LYS A 20 0.98 32.65 11.52
N LYS A 21 0.18 32.01 10.66
CA LYS A 21 0.00 30.56 10.66
C LYS A 21 1.37 29.92 10.38
N LYS A 22 2.00 29.34 11.40
CA LYS A 22 3.15 28.46 11.21
C LYS A 22 2.65 27.20 10.51
N VAL A 23 2.79 27.13 9.19
CA VAL A 23 2.58 25.89 8.44
C VAL A 23 3.79 25.01 8.72
N VAL A 24 3.62 24.04 9.61
CA VAL A 24 4.64 23.02 9.87
C VAL A 24 4.50 21.98 8.76
N HIS A 25 5.44 21.97 7.82
CA HIS A 25 5.60 20.82 6.92
C HIS A 25 6.09 19.63 7.76
N ARG A 26 5.19 18.70 8.08
CA ARG A 26 5.58 17.40 8.62
C ARG A 26 6.26 16.63 7.50
N THR A 27 7.53 16.33 7.67
CA THR A 27 8.27 15.40 6.81
C THR A 27 7.85 13.96 7.16
N ALA A 28 7.43 13.21 6.14
CA ALA A 28 6.92 11.84 6.27
C ALA A 28 7.92 10.83 6.87
N THR A 29 9.21 11.14 6.87
CA THR A 29 10.29 10.28 7.38
C THR A 29 10.27 10.04 8.89
N GLY A 30 9.60 10.89 9.68
CA GLY A 30 9.45 10.69 11.12
C GLY A 30 8.42 9.61 11.47
N ASP A 31 7.43 9.40 10.60
CA ASP A 31 6.30 8.51 10.89
C ASP A 31 6.67 7.04 10.66
N ASP A 32 7.51 6.72 9.66
CA ASP A 32 7.99 5.37 9.40
C ASP A 32 8.78 4.77 10.57
N LYS A 33 9.64 5.58 11.22
CA LYS A 33 10.40 5.13 12.40
C LYS A 33 9.48 4.79 13.56
N LYS A 34 8.40 5.57 13.74
CA LYS A 34 7.40 5.32 14.78
C LYS A 34 6.58 4.09 14.46
N LEU A 35 6.18 3.91 13.21
CA LEU A 35 5.46 2.72 12.74
C LEU A 35 6.29 1.45 12.98
N GLN A 36 7.57 1.46 12.60
CA GLN A 36 8.48 0.34 12.83
C GLN A 36 8.65 0.03 14.33
N PHE A 37 8.67 1.04 15.19
CA PHE A 37 8.71 0.83 16.64
C PHE A 37 7.42 0.21 17.18
N SER A 38 6.26 0.67 16.73
CA SER A 38 4.96 0.09 17.09
C SER A 38 4.83 -1.37 16.64
N LEU A 39 5.28 -1.67 15.41
CA LEU A 39 5.31 -3.02 14.86
C LEU A 39 6.19 -3.95 15.70
N LYS A 40 7.41 -3.52 16.05
CA LYS A 40 8.30 -4.29 16.94
C LYS A 40 7.67 -4.57 18.31
N LYS A 41 6.92 -3.62 18.89
CA LYS A 41 6.20 -3.83 20.15
C LYS A 41 5.12 -4.92 20.07
N LEU A 42 4.51 -5.10 18.90
CA LEU A 42 3.55 -6.17 18.63
C LEU A 42 4.21 -7.54 18.40
N GLY A 43 5.55 -7.62 18.50
CA GLY A 43 6.29 -8.86 18.34
C GLY A 43 6.34 -9.37 16.90
N VAL A 44 6.21 -8.49 15.90
CA VAL A 44 6.36 -8.89 14.50
C VAL A 44 7.82 -9.15 14.15
N ASN A 45 8.09 -10.31 13.56
CA ASN A 45 9.41 -10.75 13.14
C ASN A 45 9.55 -10.62 11.63
N ASN A 46 10.76 -10.32 11.15
CA ASN A 46 11.01 -10.19 9.71
C ASN A 46 11.12 -11.58 9.07
N ILE A 47 10.40 -11.83 7.99
CA ILE A 47 10.49 -13.06 7.20
C ILE A 47 11.33 -12.75 5.95
N SER A 48 12.42 -13.50 5.75
CA SER A 48 13.30 -13.39 4.58
C SER A 48 12.95 -14.41 3.50
N GLY A 49 13.30 -14.12 2.25
CA GLY A 49 13.10 -15.06 1.14
C GLY A 49 11.70 -15.09 0.56
N ILE A 50 10.89 -14.05 0.83
CA ILE A 50 9.59 -13.90 0.17
C ILE A 50 9.80 -13.39 -1.25
N GLU A 51 9.43 -14.21 -2.22
CA GLU A 51 9.51 -13.86 -3.64
C GLU A 51 8.32 -13.00 -4.06
N GLU A 52 7.12 -13.34 -3.60
CA GLU A 52 5.91 -12.63 -3.96
C GLU A 52 4.84 -12.71 -2.88
N VAL A 53 3.98 -11.70 -2.85
CA VAL A 53 2.73 -11.71 -2.08
C VAL A 53 1.59 -11.31 -2.99
N ASN A 54 0.53 -12.12 -3.00
CA ASN A 54 -0.66 -11.88 -3.79
C ASN A 54 -1.87 -11.67 -2.86
N MET A 55 -2.54 -10.54 -2.99
CA MET A 55 -3.82 -10.28 -2.32
C MET A 55 -4.95 -10.37 -3.34
N PHE A 56 -5.77 -11.41 -3.25
CA PHE A 56 -6.92 -11.61 -4.12
C PHE A 56 -8.08 -10.75 -3.66
N THR A 57 -8.66 -9.99 -4.58
CA THR A 57 -9.89 -9.24 -4.32
C THR A 57 -11.09 -9.98 -4.93
N ASN A 58 -12.30 -9.64 -4.48
CA ASN A 58 -13.53 -10.19 -5.04
C ASN A 58 -13.90 -9.60 -6.42
N GLN A 59 -13.17 -8.58 -6.90
CA GLN A 59 -13.41 -7.93 -8.19
C GLN A 59 -12.67 -8.61 -9.35
N GLY A 60 -12.00 -9.74 -9.10
CA GLY A 60 -11.16 -10.39 -10.12
C GLY A 60 -9.83 -9.69 -10.37
N THR A 61 -9.41 -8.82 -9.44
CA THR A 61 -8.06 -8.21 -9.43
C THR A 61 -7.19 -8.84 -8.36
N VAL A 62 -5.88 -8.75 -8.56
CA VAL A 62 -4.86 -9.16 -7.60
C VAL A 62 -3.98 -7.96 -7.31
N ILE A 63 -3.79 -7.65 -6.03
CA ILE A 63 -2.72 -6.73 -5.62
C ILE A 63 -1.46 -7.58 -5.44
N HIS A 64 -0.54 -7.44 -6.38
CA HIS A 64 0.69 -8.19 -6.47
C HIS A 64 1.86 -7.37 -5.92
N PHE A 65 2.68 -8.00 -5.10
CA PHE A 65 3.94 -7.47 -4.61
C PHE A 65 5.07 -8.38 -5.05
N ASN A 66 6.04 -7.83 -5.78
CA ASN A 66 7.25 -8.54 -6.15
C ASN A 66 8.38 -8.25 -5.13
N ASN A 67 9.00 -9.31 -4.64
CA ASN A 67 10.04 -9.31 -3.60
C ASN A 67 9.77 -8.35 -2.42
N PRO A 68 8.59 -8.42 -1.77
CA PRO A 68 8.27 -7.50 -0.68
C PRO A 68 9.08 -7.81 0.59
N LYS A 69 9.25 -6.77 1.42
CA LYS A 69 9.66 -6.96 2.80
C LYS A 69 8.44 -7.35 3.63
N VAL A 70 8.48 -8.55 4.21
CA VAL A 70 7.40 -9.05 5.06
C VAL A 70 7.85 -9.13 6.51
N GLN A 71 7.00 -8.63 7.40
CA GLN A 71 7.09 -8.84 8.84
C GLN A 71 5.81 -9.54 9.29
N ALA A 72 5.90 -10.50 10.18
CA ALA A 72 4.73 -11.20 10.68
C ALA A 72 4.86 -11.57 12.15
N SER A 73 3.73 -11.56 12.84
CA SER A 73 3.55 -12.21 14.13
C SER A 73 2.52 -13.31 13.94
N LEU A 74 2.98 -14.57 13.92
CA LEU A 74 2.10 -15.74 13.83
C LEU A 74 1.19 -15.84 15.06
N ALA A 75 1.72 -15.52 16.24
CA ALA A 75 0.94 -15.51 17.48
C ALA A 75 -0.23 -14.53 17.44
N ALA A 76 -0.07 -13.39 16.74
CA ALA A 76 -1.10 -12.37 16.59
C ALA A 76 -1.82 -12.44 15.23
N ASN A 77 -1.55 -13.44 14.39
CA ASN A 77 -2.04 -13.56 13.01
C ASN A 77 -1.91 -12.25 12.20
N THR A 78 -0.86 -11.47 12.45
CA THR A 78 -0.67 -10.14 11.87
C THR A 78 0.49 -10.17 10.88
N PHE A 79 0.24 -9.75 9.65
CA PHE A 79 1.23 -9.62 8.59
C PHE A 79 1.36 -8.15 8.19
N THR A 80 2.58 -7.67 8.06
CA THR A 80 2.94 -6.36 7.54
C THR A 80 3.75 -6.57 6.29
N ILE A 81 3.25 -6.08 5.17
CA ILE A 81 3.87 -6.20 3.86
C ILE A 81 4.27 -4.80 3.43
N THR A 82 5.53 -4.63 3.06
CA THR A 82 6.07 -3.34 2.60
C THR A 82 6.81 -3.56 1.29
N GLY A 83 6.38 -2.87 0.25
CA GLY A 83 6.93 -3.00 -1.08
C GLY A 83 6.09 -2.26 -2.11
N HIS A 84 6.51 -2.33 -3.37
CA HIS A 84 5.74 -1.80 -4.48
C HIS A 84 4.52 -2.71 -4.74
N ALA A 85 3.33 -2.11 -4.79
CA ALA A 85 2.08 -2.80 -5.04
C ALA A 85 1.62 -2.55 -6.48
N GLU A 86 1.38 -3.61 -7.24
CA GLU A 86 0.82 -3.54 -8.59
C GLU A 86 -0.56 -4.19 -8.59
N THR A 87 -1.59 -3.47 -9.05
CA THR A 87 -2.91 -4.07 -9.25
C THR A 87 -2.97 -4.67 -10.65
N LYS A 88 -3.14 -5.99 -10.75
CA LYS A 88 -3.21 -6.74 -12.01
C LYS A 88 -4.56 -7.43 -12.14
N GLN A 89 -5.00 -7.65 -13.37
CA GLN A 89 -6.16 -8.52 -13.62
C GLN A 89 -5.78 -9.98 -13.37
N LEU A 90 -6.65 -10.76 -12.73
CA LEU A 90 -6.38 -12.16 -12.43
C LEU A 90 -6.10 -12.97 -13.71
N THR A 91 -6.72 -12.59 -14.83
CA THR A 91 -6.54 -13.21 -16.15
C THR A 91 -5.14 -13.03 -16.73
N GLU A 92 -4.42 -11.96 -16.35
CA GLU A 92 -3.06 -11.67 -16.85
C GLU A 92 -1.98 -12.52 -16.17
N MET A 93 -2.29 -13.09 -15.00
CA MET A 93 -1.38 -13.95 -14.23
C MET A 93 -1.63 -15.44 -14.47
N LEU A 94 -2.46 -15.79 -15.45
CA LEU A 94 -2.71 -17.18 -15.83
C LEU A 94 -1.56 -17.74 -16.70
N PRO A 95 -1.19 -19.03 -16.52
CA PRO A 95 -1.81 -20.03 -15.65
C PRO A 95 -1.15 -20.18 -14.26
N SER A 96 -0.02 -19.53 -13.98
CA SER A 96 0.78 -19.77 -12.78
C SER A 96 0.03 -19.49 -11.46
N ILE A 97 -0.86 -18.51 -11.46
CA ILE A 97 -1.64 -18.11 -10.28
C ILE A 97 -2.64 -19.17 -9.82
N LEU A 98 -2.98 -20.16 -10.66
CA LEU A 98 -3.97 -21.19 -10.33
C LEU A 98 -3.56 -22.03 -9.11
N ASN A 99 -2.26 -22.22 -8.87
CA ASN A 99 -1.76 -23.00 -7.74
C ASN A 99 -1.92 -22.27 -6.40
N GLN A 100 -2.20 -20.97 -6.41
CA GLN A 100 -2.39 -20.14 -5.22
C GLN A 100 -3.87 -19.89 -4.94
N LEU A 101 -4.74 -20.17 -5.90
CA LEU A 101 -6.19 -20.03 -5.75
C LEU A 101 -6.79 -21.28 -5.10
N GLY A 102 -7.67 -21.07 -4.13
CA GLY A 102 -8.53 -22.13 -3.61
C GLY A 102 -9.69 -22.46 -4.57
N ALA A 103 -10.39 -23.57 -4.30
CA ALA A 103 -11.55 -24.02 -5.09
C ALA A 103 -12.63 -22.93 -5.22
N ASP A 104 -12.87 -22.16 -4.15
CA ASP A 104 -13.86 -21.08 -4.14
C ASP A 104 -13.47 -19.92 -5.06
N SER A 105 -12.19 -19.51 -5.03
CA SER A 105 -11.68 -18.43 -5.89
C SER A 105 -11.66 -18.81 -7.37
N LEU A 106 -11.41 -20.10 -7.66
CA LEU A 106 -11.48 -20.65 -9.03
C LEU A 106 -12.89 -20.61 -9.60
N SER A 107 -13.92 -20.82 -8.77
CA SER A 107 -15.31 -20.74 -9.22
C SER A 107 -15.67 -19.31 -9.71
N SER A 108 -15.22 -18.29 -8.97
CA SER A 108 -15.38 -16.88 -9.35
C SER A 108 -14.58 -16.53 -10.60
N LEU A 109 -13.34 -17.01 -10.71
CA LEU A 109 -12.52 -16.84 -11.90
C LEU A 109 -13.17 -17.50 -13.12
N ARG A 110 -13.73 -18.71 -12.99
CA ARG A 110 -14.42 -19.40 -14.09
C ARG A 110 -15.59 -18.59 -14.61
N ARG A 111 -16.40 -18.01 -13.71
CA ARG A 111 -17.50 -17.11 -14.09
C ARG A 111 -17.00 -15.87 -14.85
N LEU A 112 -15.89 -15.28 -14.42
CA LEU A 112 -15.27 -14.15 -15.12
C LEU A 112 -14.72 -14.56 -16.49
N ALA A 113 -14.11 -15.75 -16.58
CA ALA A 113 -13.58 -16.29 -17.83
C ALA A 113 -14.67 -16.67 -18.83
N GLU A 114 -15.82 -17.16 -18.36
CA GLU A 114 -16.99 -17.47 -19.19
C GLU A 114 -17.72 -16.21 -19.67
N ALA A 115 -17.65 -15.10 -18.92
CA ALA A 115 -18.22 -13.80 -19.31
C ALA A 115 -17.37 -13.05 -20.34
N LEU A 116 -16.08 -13.39 -20.48
CA LEU A 116 -15.27 -12.88 -21.57
C LEU A 116 -15.78 -13.50 -22.90
N PRO A 117 -16.06 -12.69 -23.94
CA PRO A 117 -16.41 -13.24 -25.24
C PRO A 117 -15.24 -14.13 -25.67
N LYS A 118 -15.52 -15.43 -25.85
CA LYS A 118 -14.56 -16.37 -26.44
C LYS A 118 -14.01 -15.68 -27.67
N GLN A 119 -12.72 -15.39 -27.69
CA GLN A 119 -12.06 -14.76 -28.82
C GLN A 119 -12.12 -15.76 -29.98
N CYS A 120 -13.25 -15.77 -30.70
CA CYS A 120 -13.40 -16.47 -31.95
C CYS A 120 -12.47 -15.75 -32.91
N LYS A 121 -11.26 -16.30 -33.07
CA LYS A 121 -10.42 -16.03 -34.23
C LYS A 121 -11.24 -16.40 -35.46
N LEU A 122 -12.02 -15.44 -35.98
CA LEU A 122 -12.49 -15.46 -37.35
C LEU A 122 -11.25 -15.25 -38.21
N LYS A 123 -10.56 -16.36 -38.51
CA LYS A 123 -9.67 -16.42 -39.66
C LYS A 123 -10.58 -16.43 -40.89
N LEU A 124 -11.06 -15.25 -41.28
CA LEU A 124 -11.48 -15.02 -42.66
C LEU A 124 -10.20 -15.06 -43.49
N VAL A 125 -9.85 -16.26 -43.95
CA VAL A 125 -9.03 -16.40 -45.15
C VAL A 125 -10.00 -16.21 -46.30
N CYS A 126 -9.61 -15.30 -47.21
CA CYS A 126 -10.33 -14.85 -48.38
C CYS A 126 -11.00 -15.98 -49.19
#